data_AF-A0A2X4V951-F1
#
_entry.id   AF-A0A2X4V951-F1
#
_cell.length_a   1.000
_cell.length_b   1.000
_cell.length_c   1.000
_cell.angle_alpha   90.00
_cell.angle_beta   90.00
_cell.angle_gamma   90.00
#
_symmetry.space_group_name_H-M   'P 1'
#
loop_
_entity.id
_entity.type
_entity.pdbx_description
1 polymer ?
#
loop_
_entity_poly.entity_id
_entity_poly.type
_entity_poly.pdbx_seq_one_letter_code
_entity_poly.pdbx_strand_id
1 'polypeptide(L)'
;MANIPEHTERNEIILIKCVETLKLRKYRNTVGLWTISYGHLILPTETFYRSLAEEEGESLLHEDLLQTERGIKRLVTVSLTQNQFDALV
;
A
#
# COMPACT_ATOMS: atom_id res chain seq x y z
N MET A 1 9.37 16.00 -20.41
CA MET A 1 9.16 15.30 -19.12
C MET A 1 8.09 14.25 -19.34
N ALA A 2 8.27 13.04 -18.78
CA ALA A 2 7.23 12.02 -18.82
C ALA A 2 6.00 12.51 -18.05
N ASN A 3 4.80 12.24 -18.58
CA ASN A 3 3.56 12.51 -17.87
C ASN A 3 3.26 11.32 -16.95
N ILE A 4 3.48 11.49 -15.65
CA ILE A 4 3.21 10.46 -14.63
C ILE A 4 2.13 11.01 -13.70
N PRO A 5 1.02 10.27 -13.50
CA PRO A 5 -0.01 10.66 -12.55
C PRO A 5 0.52 10.98 -11.15
N GLU A 6 -0.14 11.90 -10.47
CA GLU A 6 0.31 12.35 -9.14
C GLU A 6 -0.13 11.43 -8.01
N HIS A 7 -1.31 10.82 -8.12
CA HIS A 7 -1.93 10.07 -7.04
C HIS A 7 -2.72 8.88 -7.58
N THR A 8 -2.75 7.81 -6.79
CA THR A 8 -3.67 6.69 -6.95
C THR A 8 -5.09 7.17 -6.65
N GLU A 9 -6.04 6.80 -7.50
CA GLU A 9 -7.43 7.22 -7.30
C GLU A 9 -8.10 6.52 -6.11
N ARG A 10 -9.12 7.17 -5.54
CA ARG A 10 -9.91 6.63 -4.43
C ARG A 10 -10.56 5.27 -4.77
N ASN A 11 -10.80 5.01 -6.06
CA ASN A 11 -11.37 3.75 -6.53
C ASN A 11 -10.41 2.55 -6.35
N GLU A 12 -9.11 2.77 -6.51
CA GLU A 12 -8.08 1.74 -6.26
C GLU A 12 -7.97 1.42 -4.77
N ILE A 13 -8.02 2.43 -3.91
CA ILE A 13 -8.06 2.22 -2.45
C ILE A 13 -9.27 1.36 -2.07
N ILE A 14 -10.43 1.60 -2.68
CA ILE A 14 -11.63 0.79 -2.46
C ILE A 14 -11.41 -0.64 -2.98
N LEU A 15 -10.78 -0.80 -4.15
CA LEU A 15 -10.49 -2.12 -4.72
C LEU A 15 -9.55 -2.93 -3.81
N ILE A 16 -8.46 -2.32 -3.33
CA ILE A 16 -7.51 -2.94 -2.39
C ILE A 16 -8.25 -3.38 -1.12
N LYS A 17 -9.10 -2.52 -0.55
CA LYS A 17 -9.90 -2.85 0.64
C LYS A 17 -10.95 -3.94 0.38
N CYS A 18 -11.43 -4.11 -0.85
CA CYS A 18 -12.40 -5.14 -1.23
C CYS A 18 -11.72 -6.50 -1.49
N VAL A 19 -10.53 -6.50 -2.08
CA VAL A 19 -9.79 -7.73 -2.42
C VAL A 19 -9.01 -8.24 -1.21
N GLU A 20 -8.43 -7.33 -0.43
CA GLU A 20 -7.66 -7.66 0.76
C GLU A 20 -8.51 -7.64 2.03
N THR A 21 -8.40 -8.70 2.81
CA THR A 21 -9.06 -8.76 4.12
C THR A 21 -8.26 -7.95 5.14
N LEU A 22 -8.92 -6.99 5.79
CA LEU A 22 -8.35 -6.24 6.92
C LEU A 22 -7.99 -7.19 8.08
N LYS A 23 -6.69 -7.25 8.41
CA LYS A 23 -6.18 -8.01 9.55
C LYS A 23 -5.62 -7.09 10.62
N LEU A 24 -6.43 -6.82 11.65
CA LEU A 24 -6.07 -5.94 12.77
C LEU A 24 -4.95 -6.48 13.67
N ARG A 25 -4.62 -7.77 13.56
CA ARG A 25 -3.50 -8.40 14.26
C ARG A 25 -2.46 -8.83 13.26
N LYS A 26 -1.18 -8.72 13.65
CA LYS A 26 -0.07 -9.24 12.85
C LYS A 26 -0.24 -10.74 12.60
N TYR A 27 0.03 -11.15 11.38
CA TYR A 27 -0.03 -12.53 10.93
C TYR A 27 1.23 -12.86 10.13
N ARG A 28 1.51 -14.15 9.94
CA ARG A 28 2.57 -14.57 9.02
C ARG A 28 1.98 -14.73 7.62
N ASN A 29 2.57 -14.08 6.63
CA ASN A 29 2.21 -14.31 5.23
C ASN A 29 2.69 -15.70 4.75
N THR A 30 2.42 -16.06 3.50
CA THR A 30 2.79 -17.36 2.91
C THR A 30 4.30 -17.60 2.87
N VAL A 31 5.10 -16.53 2.89
CA VAL A 31 6.57 -16.55 2.89
C VAL A 31 7.13 -16.52 4.34
N GLY A 32 6.25 -16.51 5.35
CA GLY A 32 6.63 -16.50 6.75
C GLY A 32 7.11 -15.14 7.27
N LEU A 33 6.84 -14.03 6.58
CA LEU A 33 7.12 -12.67 7.06
C LEU A 33 5.94 -12.12 7.89
N TRP A 34 6.24 -11.22 8.81
CA TRP A 34 5.21 -10.58 9.63
C TRP A 34 4.50 -9.49 8.84
N THR A 35 3.18 -9.60 8.73
CA THR A 35 2.32 -8.69 7.97
C THR A 35 1.14 -8.27 8.84
N ILE A 36 0.59 -7.07 8.63
CA ILE A 36 -0.56 -6.54 9.37
C ILE A 36 -1.42 -5.65 8.46
N SER A 37 -2.64 -5.30 8.87
CA SER A 37 -3.56 -4.45 8.09
C SER A 37 -3.90 -5.07 6.72
N TYR A 38 -4.11 -4.22 5.72
CA TYR A 38 -4.22 -4.52 4.29
C TYR A 38 -2.82 -4.85 3.71
N GLY A 39 -2.22 -5.95 4.15
CA GLY A 39 -1.01 -6.48 3.51
C GLY A 39 0.32 -5.80 3.85
N HIS A 40 0.35 -4.82 4.77
CA HIS A 40 1.55 -4.11 5.18
C HIS A 40 2.61 -5.03 5.80
N LEU A 41 3.81 -5.07 5.20
CA LEU A 41 4.95 -5.84 5.67
C LEU A 41 5.64 -5.10 6.83
N ILE A 42 5.63 -5.72 8.02
CA ILE A 42 6.25 -5.14 9.21
C ILE A 42 7.78 -5.17 9.03
N LEU A 43 8.38 -3.99 8.97
CA LEU A 43 9.82 -3.83 8.92
C LEU A 43 10.46 -4.07 10.30
N PRO A 44 11.76 -4.44 10.38
CA PRO A 44 12.43 -4.64 11.66
C PRO A 44 12.45 -3.42 12.58
N THR A 45 12.26 -2.23 12.01
CA THR A 45 12.18 -0.95 12.73
C THR A 45 10.80 -0.67 13.32
N GLU A 46 9.79 -1.43 12.93
CA GLU A 46 8.40 -1.22 13.34
C GLU A 46 8.00 -2.28 14.36
N THR A 47 7.15 -1.90 15.31
CA THR A 47 6.65 -2.87 16.28
C THR A 47 5.20 -2.65 16.64
N PHE A 48 4.39 -3.68 16.39
CA PHE A 48 2.97 -3.71 16.72
C PHE A 48 2.75 -4.71 17.86
N TYR A 49 2.51 -4.18 19.06
CA TYR A 49 2.25 -4.97 20.27
C TYR A 49 0.77 -5.19 20.55
N ARG A 50 -0.10 -4.34 19.98
CA ARG A 50 -1.55 -4.41 20.10
C ARG A 50 -2.22 -4.65 18.75
N SER A 51 -3.52 -4.96 18.79
CA SER A 51 -4.34 -4.88 17.60
C SER A 51 -4.45 -3.42 17.12
N LEU A 52 -4.44 -3.23 15.81
CA LEU A 52 -4.75 -1.95 15.19
C LEU A 52 -6.26 -1.66 15.31
N ALA A 53 -6.60 -0.38 15.36
CA ALA A 53 -7.94 0.09 14.98
C ALA A 53 -8.06 0.14 13.44
N GLU A 54 -9.28 0.16 12.91
CA GLU A 54 -9.49 0.16 11.45
C GLU A 54 -8.87 1.40 10.81
N GLU A 55 -8.97 2.55 11.48
CA GLU A 55 -8.44 3.84 11.04
C GLU A 55 -6.89 3.84 11.01
N GLU A 56 -6.26 3.12 11.93
CA GLU A 56 -4.81 2.92 11.92
C GLU A 56 -4.39 2.02 10.76
N GLY A 57 -5.21 1.02 10.44
CA GLY A 57 -4.99 0.18 9.27
C GLY A 57 -5.13 0.95 7.95
N GLU A 58 -6.08 1.87 7.86
CA GLU A 58 -6.24 2.77 6.72
C GLU A 58 -5.08 3.77 6.60
N SER A 59 -4.59 4.28 7.73
CA SER A 59 -3.44 5.18 7.75
C SER A 59 -2.18 4.49 7.22
N LEU A 60 -1.94 3.24 7.63
CA LEU A 60 -0.83 2.43 7.10
C LEU A 60 -0.96 2.19 5.59
N LEU A 61 -2.17 1.83 5.13
CA LEU A 61 -2.43 1.65 3.70
C LEU A 61 -2.10 2.94 2.92
N HIS A 62 -2.50 4.10 3.45
CA HIS A 62 -2.20 5.38 2.80
C HIS A 62 -0.69 5.69 2.77
N GLU A 63 0.05 5.36 3.84
CA GLU A 63 1.51 5.52 3.88
C GLU A 63 2.23 4.60 2.88
N ASP A 64 1.79 3.35 2.77
CA ASP A 64 2.32 2.38 1.81
C ASP A 64 2.10 2.83 0.37
N LEU A 65 0.90 3.34 0.06
CA LEU A 65 0.58 3.91 -1.25
C LEU A 65 1.50 5.10 -1.57
N LEU A 66 1.64 6.06 -0.65
CA LEU A 66 2.52 7.21 -0.84
C LEU A 66 3.99 6.79 -1.08
N GLN A 67 4.47 5.75 -0.39
CA GLN A 67 5.82 5.24 -0.62
C GLN A 67 5.95 4.61 -2.01
N THR A 68 4.95 3.85 -2.44
CA THR A 68 4.91 3.19 -3.76
C THR A 68 4.84 4.23 -4.88
N GLU A 69 3.95 5.22 -4.78
CA GLU A 69 3.84 6.35 -5.71
C GLU A 69 5.17 7.09 -5.87
N ARG A 70 5.85 7.39 -4.75
CA ARG A 70 7.19 8.02 -4.77
C ARG A 70 8.23 7.14 -5.47
N GLY A 71 8.18 5.83 -5.25
CA GLY A 71 9.03 4.87 -5.94
C GLY A 71 8.81 4.87 -7.45
N ILE A 72 7.54 4.79 -7.88
CA ILE A 72 7.15 4.82 -9.30
C ILE A 72 7.62 6.12 -9.95
N LYS A 73 7.34 7.28 -9.35
CA LYS A 73 7.77 8.58 -9.89
C LYS A 73 9.29 8.71 -10.02
N ARG A 74 10.05 8.06 -9.14
CA ARG A 74 11.52 8.09 -9.16
C ARG A 74 12.10 7.14 -10.22
N LEU A 75 11.48 5.99 -10.45
CA LEU A 75 12.04 4.91 -11.26
C LEU A 75 11.46 4.86 -12.68
N VAL A 76 10.22 5.29 -12.88
CA VAL A 76 9.57 5.30 -14.19
C VAL A 76 9.96 6.57 -14.93
N THR A 77 10.52 6.38 -16.12
CA THR A 77 10.96 7.49 -17.00
C THR A 77 10.09 7.67 -18.23
N VAL A 78 9.05 6.85 -18.39
CA VAL A 78 8.10 6.89 -19.52
C VAL A 78 6.76 7.47 -19.06
N SER A 79 6.00 8.06 -19.99
CA SER A 79 4.66 8.54 -19.67
C SER A 79 3.72 7.37 -19.37
N LEU A 80 2.90 7.51 -18.33
CA LEU A 80 1.90 6.54 -17.91
C LEU A 80 0.51 7.16 -18.01
N THR A 81 -0.48 6.35 -18.38
CA THR A 81 -1.89 6.72 -18.15
C THR A 81 -2.26 6.46 -16.67
N GLN A 82 -3.38 7.03 -16.21
CA GLN A 82 -3.87 6.79 -14.84
C GLN A 82 -3.98 5.29 -14.54
N ASN A 83 -4.66 4.53 -15.41
CA ASN A 83 -4.81 3.08 -15.25
C ASN A 83 -3.48 2.32 -15.22
N GLN A 84 -2.45 2.79 -15.94
CA GLN A 84 -1.13 2.16 -15.92
C GLN A 84 -0.37 2.48 -14.63
N PHE A 85 -0.55 3.68 -14.10
CA PHE A 85 0.01 4.08 -12.82
C PHE A 85 -0.65 3.30 -11.69
N ASP A 86 -1.98 3.24 -11.68
CA ASP A 86 -2.79 2.51 -10.72
C ASP A 86 -2.45 1.01 -10.71
N ALA A 87 -2.23 0.39 -11.88
CA ALA A 87 -1.82 -1.03 -11.97
C ALA A 87 -0.39 -1.32 -11.50
N LEU A 88 0.45 -0.29 -11.33
CA LEU A 88 1.81 -0.42 -10.79
C LEU A 88 1.86 -0.23 -9.27
N VAL A 89 0.80 0.31 -8.69
CA VAL A 89 0.64 0.55 -7.26
C VAL A 89 0.08 -0.70 -6.59
#